data_AF-A0AAU9FN39-F1
#
_entry.id   AF-A0AAU9FN39-F1
#
_cell.length_a   1.000
_cell.length_b   1.000
_cell.length_c   1.000
_cell.angle_alpha   90.00
_cell.angle_beta   90.00
_cell.angle_gamma   90.00
#
_symmetry.space_group_name_H-M   'P 1'
#
loop_
_entity.id
_entity.type
_entity.pdbx_description
1 polymer ?
#
loop_
_entity_poly.entity_id
_entity_poly.type
_entity_poly.pdbx_seq_one_letter_code
_entity_poly.pdbx_strand_id
1 'polypeptide(L)'
;MGTAVSCDIKPYKAQRVGPVTRNGYLNFLRDYKRQNVGLSPREMVRKGAKAWNALDCKEKDRYRRMRPAAPRNFETLAKCKPKRRKALTK
;
A
#
# COMPACT_ATOMS: atom_id res chain seq x y z
N MET A 1 9.09 -26.23 23.43
CA MET A 1 9.83 -24.95 23.41
C MET A 1 10.19 -24.67 21.96
N GLY A 2 9.41 -23.80 21.29
CA GLY A 2 9.52 -23.58 19.85
C GLY A 2 10.71 -22.70 19.49
N THR A 3 11.51 -23.17 18.53
CA THR A 3 12.76 -22.59 18.05
C THR A 3 12.63 -21.11 17.67
N ALA A 4 13.51 -20.28 18.22
CA ALA A 4 13.70 -18.90 17.78
C ALA A 4 14.16 -18.89 16.32
N VAL A 5 13.29 -18.49 15.40
CA VAL A 5 13.67 -18.21 14.03
C VAL A 5 14.41 -16.88 14.02
N SER A 6 15.72 -16.91 14.30
CA SER A 6 16.58 -15.76 14.06
C SER A 6 16.73 -15.62 12.54
N CYS A 7 15.82 -14.87 11.94
CA CYS A 7 15.99 -14.42 10.57
C CYS A 7 16.82 -13.15 10.64
N ASP A 8 18.01 -13.16 10.06
CA ASP A 8 18.66 -11.94 9.56
C ASP A 8 17.75 -11.32 8.49
N ILE A 9 16.68 -10.66 8.91
CA ILE A 9 15.78 -9.92 8.02
C ILE A 9 16.58 -8.71 7.57
N LYS A 10 17.29 -8.85 6.45
CA LYS A 10 17.87 -7.70 5.76
C LYS A 10 16.76 -6.66 5.59
N PRO A 11 16.91 -5.44 6.12
CA PRO A 11 15.85 -4.45 6.08
C PRO A 11 15.49 -4.19 4.61
N TYR A 12 14.21 -4.29 4.28
CA TYR A 12 13.75 -3.97 2.93
C TYR A 12 14.08 -2.51 2.61
N LYS A 13 14.67 -2.27 1.43
CA LYS A 13 14.94 -0.90 0.95
C LYS A 13 13.66 -0.08 0.95
N ALA A 14 13.81 1.24 1.14
CA ALA A 14 12.71 2.18 1.05
C ALA A 14 11.95 1.99 -0.26
N GLN A 15 10.69 1.60 -0.13
CA GLN A 15 9.87 1.25 -1.28
C GLN A 15 9.29 2.54 -1.90
N ARG A 16 9.29 2.65 -3.23
CA ARG A 16 8.70 3.82 -3.94
C ARG A 16 7.24 4.03 -3.54
N VAL A 17 6.90 5.27 -3.23
CA VAL A 17 5.56 5.68 -2.79
C VAL A 17 4.71 6.05 -4.01
N GLY A 18 3.46 5.58 -4.05
CA GLY A 18 2.52 5.90 -5.14
C GLY A 18 2.01 7.35 -5.11
N PRO A 19 1.36 7.82 -6.19
CA PRO A 19 0.76 9.14 -6.23
C PRO A 19 -0.38 9.30 -5.21
N VAL A 20 -0.85 10.54 -5.00
CA VAL A 20 -2.13 10.77 -4.29
C VAL A 20 -3.23 10.16 -5.16
N THR A 21 -4.11 9.39 -4.53
CA THR A 21 -5.29 8.81 -5.19
C THR A 21 -6.57 9.37 -4.59
N ARG A 22 -7.72 9.06 -5.19
CA ARG A 22 -9.03 9.35 -4.57
C ARG A 22 -9.37 8.38 -3.43
N ASN A 23 -8.58 7.32 -3.22
CA ASN A 23 -8.82 6.33 -2.18
C ASN A 23 -8.04 6.71 -0.90
N GLY A 24 -8.79 7.03 0.16
CA GLY A 24 -8.20 7.41 1.45
C GLY A 24 -7.32 6.33 2.07
N TYR A 25 -7.67 5.04 1.92
CA TYR A 25 -6.84 3.96 2.44
C TYR A 25 -5.48 3.89 1.74
N LEU A 26 -5.46 4.05 0.41
CA LEU A 26 -4.20 4.04 -0.34
C LEU A 26 -3.34 5.26 0.00
N ASN A 27 -3.96 6.42 0.24
CA ASN A 27 -3.26 7.62 0.68
C ASN A 27 -2.62 7.39 2.06
N PHE A 28 -3.35 6.77 3.00
CA PHE A 28 -2.82 6.36 4.30
C PHE A 28 -1.65 5.39 4.16
N LEU A 29 -1.81 4.31 3.38
CA LEU A 29 -0.74 3.32 3.20
C LEU A 29 0.53 3.96 2.64
N ARG A 30 0.39 5.00 1.81
CA ARG A 30 1.54 5.71 1.27
C ARG A 30 2.30 6.46 2.37
N ASP A 31 1.62 7.07 3.33
CA ASP A 31 2.28 7.77 4.45
C ASP A 31 2.81 6.75 5.47
N TYR A 32 2.05 5.68 5.73
CA TYR A 32 2.46 4.55 6.55
C TYR A 32 3.77 3.93 6.05
N LYS A 33 3.91 3.80 4.72
CA LYS A 33 5.11 3.30 4.05
C LYS A 33 6.33 4.20 4.20
N ARG A 34 6.14 5.53 4.30
CA ARG A 34 7.23 6.48 4.54
C ARG A 34 7.78 6.35 5.97
N GLN A 35 6.88 6.11 6.92
CA GLN A 35 7.22 5.99 8.34
C GLN A 35 7.82 4.61 8.67
N ASN A 36 7.39 3.56 7.97
CA ASN A 36 7.77 2.17 8.25
C ASN A 36 8.67 1.60 7.14
N VAL A 37 9.89 2.12 7.03
CA VAL A 37 10.93 1.55 6.17
C VAL A 37 11.47 0.23 6.74
N GLY A 38 12.06 -0.64 5.90
CA GLY A 38 12.63 -1.92 6.37
C GLY A 38 11.65 -3.09 6.39
N LEU A 39 10.33 -2.85 6.32
CA LEU A 39 9.32 -3.91 6.32
C LEU A 39 9.17 -4.57 4.94
N SER A 40 8.94 -5.90 4.96
CA SER A 40 8.46 -6.62 3.77
C SER A 40 7.18 -5.98 3.23
N PRO A 41 6.99 -5.88 1.90
CA PRO A 41 5.74 -5.38 1.31
C PRO A 41 4.49 -6.04 1.90
N ARG A 42 4.56 -7.36 2.17
CA ARG A 42 3.45 -8.13 2.74
C ARG A 42 3.14 -7.70 4.16
N GLU A 43 4.16 -7.53 4.99
CA GLU A 43 4.01 -7.10 6.38
C GLU A 43 3.59 -5.63 6.47
N MET A 44 4.08 -4.77 5.57
CA MET A 44 3.64 -3.38 5.46
C MET A 44 2.14 -3.28 5.20
N VAL A 45 1.60 -4.08 4.27
CA VAL A 45 0.15 -4.10 3.99
C VAL A 45 -0.64 -4.64 5.17
N ARG A 46 -0.17 -5.72 5.82
CA ARG A 46 -0.87 -6.31 6.98
C ARG A 46 -0.91 -5.36 8.17
N LYS A 47 0.22 -4.77 8.55
CA LYS A 47 0.30 -3.81 9.66
C LYS A 47 -0.42 -2.51 9.31
N GLY A 48 -0.30 -2.03 8.08
CA GLY A 48 -1.02 -0.86 7.59
C GLY A 48 -2.53 -1.05 7.58
N ALA A 49 -3.05 -2.22 7.20
CA ALA A 49 -4.49 -2.52 7.29
C ALA A 49 -5.00 -2.46 8.73
N LYS A 50 -4.25 -3.03 9.69
CA LYS A 50 -4.59 -2.96 11.12
C LYS A 50 -4.59 -1.51 11.62
N ALA A 51 -3.54 -0.75 11.30
CA ALA A 51 -3.42 0.65 11.69
C ALA A 51 -4.53 1.51 11.08
N TRP A 52 -4.89 1.29 9.82
CA TRP A 52 -6.01 1.97 9.18
C TRP A 52 -7.34 1.71 9.89
N ASN A 53 -7.60 0.46 10.29
CA ASN A 53 -8.83 0.13 11.01
C ASN A 53 -8.92 0.84 12.35
N ALA A 54 -7.78 1.00 13.04
CA ALA A 54 -7.67 1.68 14.33
C ALA A 54 -7.79 3.22 14.25
N LEU A 55 -7.65 3.84 13.07
CA LEU A 55 -7.81 5.28 12.92
C LEU A 55 -9.25 5.73 13.17
N ASP A 56 -9.39 6.93 13.75
CA ASP A 56 -10.66 7.60 13.93
C ASP A 56 -11.27 8.06 12.61
N CYS A 57 -12.59 8.29 12.61
CA CYS A 57 -13.31 8.83 11.45
C CYS A 57 -12.72 10.15 10.95
N LYS A 58 -12.31 11.04 11.87
CA LYS A 58 -11.67 12.33 11.54
C LYS A 58 -10.33 12.16 10.84
N GLU A 59 -9.53 11.20 11.29
CA GLU A 59 -8.23 10.89 10.69
C GLU A 59 -8.40 10.26 9.31
N LYS A 60 -9.32 9.30 9.18
CA LYS A 60 -9.69 8.70 7.88
C LYS A 60 -10.18 9.77 6.91
N ASP A 61 -10.92 10.76 7.38
CA ASP A 61 -11.44 11.84 6.55
C ASP A 61 -10.35 12.73 5.96
N ARG A 62 -9.27 13.01 6.72
CA ARG A 62 -8.08 13.70 6.19
C ARG A 62 -7.53 13.02 4.94
N TYR A 63 -7.46 11.68 4.95
CA TYR A 63 -6.98 10.91 3.80
C TYR A 63 -7.99 10.82 2.66
N ARG A 64 -9.29 10.84 2.96
CA ARG A 64 -10.38 10.87 1.96
C ARG A 64 -10.46 12.19 1.21
N ARG A 65 -10.15 13.30 1.88
CA ARG A 65 -10.12 14.64 1.28
C ARG A 65 -8.91 14.88 0.38
N MET A 66 -7.88 14.04 0.45
CA MET A 66 -6.76 14.12 -0.50
C MET A 66 -7.23 13.76 -1.91
N ARG A 67 -7.00 14.65 -2.86
CA ARG A 67 -7.30 14.44 -4.28
C ARG A 67 -6.01 14.59 -5.11
N PRO A 68 -5.88 13.84 -6.22
CA PRO A 68 -4.81 14.10 -7.17
C PRO A 68 -4.95 15.53 -7.72
N ALA A 69 -3.83 16.24 -7.86
CA ALA A 69 -3.80 17.55 -8.50
C ALA A 69 -4.02 17.39 -10.00
N ALA A 70 -5.25 17.63 -10.47
CA ALA A 70 -5.69 17.57 -11.86
C ALA A 70 -5.39 16.22 -12.58
N PRO A 71 -6.05 15.90 -13.71
CA PRO A 71 -5.63 14.78 -14.52
C PRO A 71 -4.25 15.11 -15.11
N ARG A 72 -3.18 14.55 -14.54
CA ARG A 72 -1.96 14.33 -15.33
C ARG A 72 -2.34 13.38 -16.44
N ASN A 73 -2.21 13.80 -17.70
CA ASN A 73 -2.44 13.00 -18.90
C ASN A 73 -2.04 11.54 -18.64
N PHE A 74 -3.05 10.69 -18.45
CA PHE A 74 -2.90 9.30 -18.03
C PHE A 74 -2.45 8.41 -19.20
N GLU A 75 -2.14 8.99 -20.36
CA GLU A 75 -1.67 8.31 -21.56
C GLU A 75 -0.35 7.55 -21.35
N THR A 76 0.38 7.76 -20.26
CA THR A 76 1.58 6.99 -19.94
C THR A 76 1.39 5.88 -18.89
N LEU A 77 0.19 5.67 -18.33
CA LEU A 77 -0.10 4.56 -17.41
C LEU A 77 -1.13 3.56 -17.96
N ALA A 78 -0.93 3.12 -19.20
CA ALA A 78 -1.73 2.04 -19.77
C ALA A 78 -0.86 1.00 -20.51
N LYS A 79 0.07 0.36 -19.79
CA LYS A 79 0.54 -0.99 -20.16
C LYS A 79 0.63 -1.93 -18.95
N CYS A 80 -0.26 -1.82 -17.97
CA CYS A 80 -0.65 -3.01 -17.21
C CYS A 80 -1.71 -3.74 -18.04
N LYS A 81 -1.29 -4.59 -18.99
CA LYS A 81 -2.21 -5.55 -19.60
C LYS A 81 -2.70 -6.47 -18.47
N PRO A 82 -4.00 -6.51 -18.13
CA PRO A 82 -4.49 -7.51 -17.19
C PRO A 82 -4.19 -8.89 -17.80
N LYS A 83 -3.37 -9.70 -17.11
CA LYS A 83 -3.26 -11.13 -17.45
C LYS A 83 -4.66 -11.72 -17.20
N ARG A 84 -5.44 -11.98 -18.26
CA ARG A 84 -6.66 -12.80 -18.19
C ARG A 84 -6.27 -14.07 -17.45
N ARG A 85 -6.80 -14.26 -16.24
CA ARG A 85 -6.83 -15.59 -15.64
C ARG A 85 -7.62 -16.45 -16.62
N LYS A 86 -7.01 -17.50 -17.18
CA LYS A 86 -7.78 -18.49 -17.94
C LYS A 86 -8.89 -18.99 -17.01
N ALA A 87 -10.12 -18.98 -17.50
CA ALA A 87 -11.24 -19.56 -16.76
C ALA A 87 -10.89 -21.03 -16.49
N LEU A 88 -11.06 -21.46 -15.24
CA LEU A 88 -11.03 -22.87 -14.88
C LEU A 88 -12.28 -23.48 -15.49
N THR A 89 -12.15 -24.09 -16.67
CA THR A 89 -13.18 -24.97 -17.23
C THR A 89 -13.19 -26.26 -16.42
N LYS A 90 -14.39 -26.66 -16.00
CA LYS A 90 -14.67 -27.82 -15.18
C LYS A 90 -14.57 -29.11 -16.01
#